data_AF-G4Z1L7-F1
#
_entry.id   AF-G4Z1L7-F1
#
_cell.length_a   1.000
_cell.length_b   1.000
_cell.length_c   1.000
_cell.angle_alpha   90.00
_cell.angle_beta   90.00
_cell.angle_gamma   90.00
#
_symmetry.space_group_name_H-M   'P 1'
#
loop_
_entity.id
_entity.type
_entity.pdbx_description
1 polymer ?
#
loop_
_entity_poly.entity_id
_entity_poly.type
_entity_poly.pdbx_seq_one_letter_code
_entity_poly.pdbx_strand_id
1 'polypeptide(L)'
;MVNQALSVNGGGTFYGTTSANKYQESAPLLKTSQSPPQRRLSQWYTNMFMINFLEFATESSRGIVLPTLFLYTSSLGGDLAFMGFINALFSVGRLLSSTAFGWMCDRYSFRSVYLISTFICLVGNVIYLIADEHMAGSLTALAASRFIVGFGGGNRSVCRADVASITTINQRLPYLTILVAVVFLGYALTPGLGSLVANTDLLFCGVHFNKFTSPGMILVVLNVLTIFGILTVYDDSVTVNDGPEEEETEGGPTVNVPLFIAATDSDPESVSAVVDASNFQFYLGLLGLLSYLSIELFRHKIRDENWVHLGFAMVLAGNVLLAQAPESLTLTQLSLAEFLVWSVGCPISTTVVLAAFSKLLGGRPQGTLMGLLGSTACISRSVLPLLPAVVSTLEPVFWINIVLCASSIVLLWWYTGLVHWTKMAMLADVENAYRAVSPPNDLRSPLGSDKADFPEND
;
A
#
# COMPACT_ATOMS: atom_id res chain seq x y z
N MET A 1 19.98 -26.85 49.86
CA MET A 1 20.76 -27.83 50.63
C MET A 1 21.58 -28.63 49.62
N VAL A 2 22.91 -28.65 49.52
CA VAL A 2 24.10 -28.27 50.32
C VAL A 2 25.25 -28.31 49.27
N ASN A 3 26.04 -27.23 49.11
CA ASN A 3 27.48 -27.13 49.45
C ASN A 3 28.35 -28.31 48.96
N GLN A 4 29.51 -28.18 48.33
CA GLN A 4 30.76 -27.44 48.61
C GLN A 4 31.77 -27.95 47.52
N ALA A 5 32.91 -27.37 47.15
CA ALA A 5 33.90 -26.64 47.92
C ALA A 5 34.83 -25.81 47.00
N LEU A 6 35.33 -24.73 47.58
CA LEU A 6 36.45 -23.90 47.15
C LEU A 6 37.80 -24.64 47.33
N SER A 7 38.79 -24.30 46.50
CA SER A 7 40.19 -24.29 46.97
C SER A 7 40.84 -22.95 46.61
N VAL A 8 41.23 -22.22 47.64
CA VAL A 8 42.05 -21.01 47.60
C VAL A 8 43.49 -21.43 47.92
N ASN A 9 44.44 -20.91 47.16
CA ASN A 9 45.85 -20.69 47.52
C ASN A 9 46.22 -19.39 46.75
N GLY A 10 46.68 -18.27 47.32
CA GLY A 10 47.34 -18.02 48.58
C GLY A 10 48.83 -17.72 48.34
N GLY A 11 49.19 -16.46 48.02
CA GLY A 11 50.60 -16.05 47.91
C GLY A 11 50.87 -14.62 47.41
N GLY A 12 51.02 -13.67 48.35
CA GLY A 12 52.17 -12.74 48.41
C GLY A 12 52.26 -11.50 47.49
N THR A 13 51.80 -10.35 48.03
CA THR A 13 52.34 -8.96 47.97
C THR A 13 53.63 -8.64 47.19
N PHE A 14 53.67 -7.55 46.38
CA PHE A 14 54.30 -6.24 46.68
C PHE A 14 54.16 -5.18 45.53
N TYR A 15 54.36 -3.91 45.91
CA TYR A 15 54.15 -2.61 45.23
C TYR A 15 54.79 -2.35 43.85
N GLY A 16 54.16 -1.44 43.05
CA GLY A 16 54.84 -0.69 41.99
C GLY A 16 53.93 0.17 41.10
N THR A 17 53.77 1.46 41.43
CA THR A 17 53.24 2.50 40.52
C THR A 17 54.35 3.02 39.61
N THR A 18 54.25 2.89 38.29
CA THR A 18 54.86 3.87 37.34
C THR A 18 54.22 3.80 35.94
N SER A 19 54.04 4.99 35.36
CA SER A 19 53.46 5.33 34.06
C SER A 19 54.14 4.74 32.82
N ALA A 20 53.37 4.79 31.72
CA ALA A 20 53.76 5.07 30.33
C ALA A 20 53.88 3.90 29.33
N ASN A 21 52.94 3.92 28.38
CA ASN A 21 53.03 3.53 26.96
C ASN A 21 54.34 2.90 26.48
N LYS A 22 54.26 1.67 25.95
CA LYS A 22 54.68 1.31 24.58
C LYS A 22 54.56 -0.20 24.31
N TYR A 23 54.11 -0.52 23.10
CA TYR A 23 54.13 -1.82 22.40
C TYR A 23 53.23 -2.94 22.96
N GLN A 24 51.98 -2.96 22.49
CA GLN A 24 51.21 -4.20 22.41
C GLN A 24 51.44 -4.81 21.02
N GLU A 25 52.34 -5.79 20.99
CA GLU A 25 52.68 -6.57 19.80
C GLU A 25 51.47 -7.45 19.43
N SER A 26 51.05 -7.29 18.18
CA SER A 26 49.86 -7.88 17.58
C SER A 26 50.05 -9.37 17.31
N ALA A 27 49.25 -10.21 17.97
CA ALA A 27 48.98 -11.56 17.50
C ALA A 27 48.20 -11.48 16.17
N PRO A 28 48.63 -12.18 15.10
CA PRO A 28 47.93 -12.15 13.83
C PRO A 28 46.64 -12.97 13.96
N LEU A 29 45.51 -12.28 14.17
CA LEU A 29 44.20 -12.82 13.87
C LEU A 29 44.21 -13.16 12.38
N LEU A 30 44.14 -14.46 12.06
CA LEU A 30 43.77 -14.96 10.74
C LEU A 30 42.37 -14.39 10.40
N LYS A 31 42.35 -13.17 9.84
CA LYS A 31 41.25 -12.70 9.01
C LYS A 31 41.29 -13.60 7.79
N THR A 32 40.48 -14.66 7.80
CA THR A 32 40.00 -15.26 6.55
C THR A 32 39.38 -14.10 5.77
N SER A 33 40.14 -13.57 4.81
CA SER A 33 39.68 -12.58 3.85
C SER A 33 38.70 -13.27 2.91
N GLN A 34 37.50 -13.58 3.41
CA GLN A 34 36.36 -13.74 2.54
C GLN A 34 36.00 -12.31 2.11
N SER A 35 36.30 -11.98 0.86
CA SER A 35 35.74 -10.80 0.20
C SER A 35 34.24 -10.77 0.48
N PRO A 36 33.65 -9.61 0.84
CA PRO A 36 32.20 -9.52 1.00
C PRO A 36 31.54 -10.10 -0.26
N PRO A 37 30.45 -10.88 -0.12
CA PRO A 37 29.78 -11.48 -1.27
C PRO A 37 29.46 -10.37 -2.27
N GLN A 38 29.84 -10.60 -3.53
CA GLN A 38 29.68 -9.61 -4.60
C GLN A 38 28.18 -9.34 -4.77
N ARG A 39 27.73 -8.11 -4.48
CA ARG A 39 26.31 -7.75 -4.52
C ARG A 39 25.78 -7.89 -5.94
N ARG A 40 24.67 -8.62 -6.11
CA ARG A 40 24.04 -8.83 -7.43
C ARG A 40 23.02 -7.73 -7.73
N LEU A 41 23.51 -6.48 -7.75
CA LEU A 41 22.68 -5.27 -7.86
C LEU A 41 21.75 -5.29 -9.09
N SER A 42 22.26 -5.74 -10.24
CA SER A 42 21.43 -5.85 -11.46
C SER A 42 20.26 -6.81 -11.29
N GLN A 43 20.50 -7.98 -10.68
CA GLN A 43 19.45 -8.99 -10.45
C GLN A 43 18.43 -8.49 -9.43
N TRP A 44 18.89 -7.73 -8.43
CA TRP A 44 18.01 -7.08 -7.46
C TRP A 44 17.05 -6.10 -8.12
N TYR A 45 17.55 -5.18 -8.96
CA TYR A 45 16.69 -4.24 -9.69
C TYR A 45 15.76 -4.95 -10.67
N THR A 46 16.24 -6.02 -11.31
CA THR A 46 15.43 -6.87 -12.18
C THR A 46 14.27 -7.52 -11.41
N ASN A 47 14.52 -8.08 -10.22
CA ASN A 47 13.46 -8.61 -9.36
C ASN A 47 12.47 -7.52 -8.94
N MET A 48 12.97 -6.37 -8.51
CA MET A 48 12.12 -5.23 -8.14
C MET A 48 11.21 -4.80 -9.30
N PHE A 49 11.77 -4.71 -10.52
CA PHE A 49 10.99 -4.43 -11.73
C PHE A 49 9.92 -5.50 -11.98
N MET A 50 10.29 -6.79 -11.88
CA MET A 50 9.36 -7.89 -12.10
C MET A 50 8.20 -7.89 -11.10
N ILE A 51 8.45 -7.60 -9.82
CA ILE A 51 7.41 -7.48 -8.79
C ILE A 51 6.44 -6.34 -9.15
N ASN A 52 6.97 -5.19 -9.53
CA ASN A 52 6.16 -4.04 -9.93
C ASN A 52 5.37 -4.33 -11.23
N PHE A 53 5.98 -4.96 -12.23
CA PHE A 53 5.31 -5.31 -13.47
C PHE A 53 4.16 -6.30 -13.24
N LEU A 54 4.35 -7.28 -12.35
CA LEU A 54 3.31 -8.23 -11.95
C LEU A 54 2.14 -7.54 -11.24
N GLU A 55 2.42 -6.62 -10.32
CA GLU A 55 1.40 -5.83 -9.62
C GLU A 55 0.63 -4.95 -10.62
N PHE A 56 1.34 -4.30 -11.54
CA PHE A 56 0.75 -3.51 -12.62
C PHE A 56 -0.19 -4.35 -13.48
N ALA A 57 0.25 -5.51 -13.98
CA ALA A 57 -0.55 -6.38 -14.85
C ALA A 57 -1.81 -6.89 -14.13
N THR A 58 -1.69 -7.19 -12.83
CA THR A 58 -2.81 -7.63 -12.00
C THR A 58 -3.85 -6.52 -11.83
N GLU A 59 -3.43 -5.31 -11.46
CA GLU A 59 -4.35 -4.18 -11.24
C GLU A 59 -4.89 -3.58 -12.56
N SER A 60 -4.17 -3.79 -13.67
CA SER A 60 -4.64 -3.46 -15.03
C SER A 60 -5.97 -4.14 -15.36
N SER A 61 -6.19 -5.35 -14.84
CA SER A 61 -7.45 -6.08 -15.06
C SER A 61 -8.66 -5.36 -14.47
N ARG A 62 -8.46 -4.59 -13.39
CA ARG A 62 -9.52 -3.76 -12.81
C ARG A 62 -9.59 -2.39 -13.47
N GLY A 63 -8.45 -1.79 -13.81
CA GLY A 63 -8.38 -0.49 -14.50
C GLY A 63 -9.05 -0.51 -15.87
N ILE A 64 -8.77 -1.50 -16.72
CA ILE A 64 -9.40 -1.64 -18.06
C ILE A 64 -10.90 -1.90 -17.98
N VAL A 65 -11.30 -2.75 -17.04
CA VAL A 65 -12.65 -3.29 -16.99
C VAL A 65 -13.63 -2.31 -16.36
N LEU A 66 -13.29 -1.64 -15.25
CA LEU A 66 -14.25 -0.87 -14.48
C LEU A 66 -14.98 0.24 -15.27
N PRO A 67 -14.30 1.07 -16.10
CA PRO A 67 -14.96 2.14 -16.83
C PRO A 67 -15.98 1.63 -17.85
N THR A 68 -15.75 0.44 -18.42
CA THR A 68 -16.60 -0.16 -19.45
C THR A 68 -17.56 -1.21 -18.90
N LEU A 69 -17.43 -1.56 -17.62
CA LEU A 69 -18.13 -2.68 -16.99
C LEU A 69 -19.65 -2.55 -17.11
N PHE A 70 -20.19 -1.35 -16.84
CA PHE A 70 -21.62 -1.07 -16.97
C PHE A 70 -22.13 -1.28 -18.40
N LEU A 71 -21.40 -0.74 -19.38
CA LEU A 71 -21.78 -0.83 -20.78
C LEU A 71 -21.69 -2.27 -21.28
N TYR A 72 -20.69 -3.01 -20.84
CA TYR A 72 -20.55 -4.42 -21.18
C TYR A 72 -21.66 -5.27 -20.54
N THR A 73 -21.96 -5.08 -19.25
CA THR A 73 -23.08 -5.81 -18.63
C THR A 73 -24.40 -5.50 -19.31
N SER A 74 -24.63 -4.24 -19.67
CA SER A 74 -25.85 -3.81 -20.36
C SER A 74 -25.98 -4.44 -21.74
N SER A 75 -24.86 -4.59 -22.46
CA SER A 75 -24.85 -5.21 -23.79
C SER A 75 -25.20 -6.71 -23.71
N LEU A 76 -24.80 -7.38 -22.63
CA LEU A 76 -25.17 -8.78 -22.34
C LEU A 76 -26.60 -8.94 -21.76
N GLY A 77 -27.37 -7.86 -21.60
CA GLY A 77 -28.72 -7.87 -21.04
C GLY A 77 -28.80 -7.82 -19.50
N GLY A 78 -27.69 -7.51 -18.83
CA GLY A 78 -27.64 -7.30 -17.38
C GLY A 78 -27.98 -5.86 -16.98
N ASP A 79 -28.37 -5.67 -15.72
CA ASP A 79 -28.75 -4.38 -15.15
C ASP A 79 -27.66 -3.81 -14.21
N LEU A 80 -27.94 -2.65 -13.61
CA LEU A 80 -27.02 -2.01 -12.64
C LEU A 80 -26.77 -2.91 -11.41
N ALA A 81 -27.77 -3.68 -10.99
CA ALA A 81 -27.65 -4.63 -9.89
C ALA A 81 -26.64 -5.74 -10.23
N PHE A 82 -26.69 -6.26 -11.45
CA PHE A 82 -25.74 -7.26 -11.94
C PHE A 82 -24.32 -6.69 -12.06
N MET A 83 -24.16 -5.46 -12.55
CA MET A 83 -22.86 -4.76 -12.55
C MET A 83 -22.26 -4.66 -11.13
N GLY A 84 -23.10 -4.30 -10.16
CA GLY A 84 -22.75 -4.29 -8.75
C GLY A 84 -22.30 -5.66 -8.23
N PHE A 85 -23.07 -6.70 -8.56
CA PHE A 85 -22.80 -8.09 -8.21
C PHE A 85 -21.46 -8.60 -8.75
N ILE A 86 -21.14 -8.37 -10.02
CA ILE A 86 -19.87 -8.85 -10.58
C ILE A 86 -18.65 -8.07 -10.05
N ASN A 87 -18.82 -6.79 -9.70
CA ASN A 87 -17.77 -6.01 -9.03
C ASN A 87 -17.53 -6.51 -7.59
N ALA A 88 -18.60 -6.94 -6.90
CA ALA A 88 -18.50 -7.61 -5.62
C ALA A 88 -17.78 -8.96 -5.73
N LEU A 89 -18.11 -9.79 -6.72
CA LEU A 89 -17.45 -11.09 -6.96
C LEU A 89 -15.94 -10.97 -7.13
N PHE A 90 -15.46 -9.96 -7.87
CA PHE A 90 -14.03 -9.67 -7.96
C PHE A 90 -13.40 -9.43 -6.58
N SER A 91 -14.05 -8.64 -5.74
CA SER A 91 -13.56 -8.32 -4.39
C SER A 91 -13.61 -9.53 -3.46
N VAL A 92 -14.64 -10.38 -3.56
CA VAL A 92 -14.76 -11.64 -2.82
C VAL A 92 -13.66 -12.62 -3.22
N GLY A 93 -13.42 -12.80 -4.52
CA GLY A 93 -12.33 -13.65 -5.01
C GLY A 93 -10.99 -13.24 -4.40
N ARG A 94 -10.70 -11.93 -4.45
CA ARG A 94 -9.45 -11.37 -3.89
C ARG A 94 -9.36 -11.51 -2.37
N LEU A 95 -10.47 -11.35 -1.66
CA LEU A 95 -10.54 -11.54 -0.22
C LEU A 95 -10.10 -12.96 0.15
N LEU A 96 -10.70 -13.96 -0.49
CA LEU A 96 -10.45 -15.38 -0.23
C LEU A 96 -9.00 -15.78 -0.52
N SER A 97 -8.45 -15.29 -1.63
CA SER A 97 -7.09 -15.65 -2.03
C SER A 97 -6.00 -14.87 -1.32
N SER A 98 -6.26 -13.64 -0.84
CA SER A 98 -5.23 -12.80 -0.22
C SER A 98 -4.56 -13.44 0.99
N THR A 99 -5.34 -14.11 1.85
CA THR A 99 -4.83 -14.84 3.02
C THR A 99 -4.20 -16.18 2.62
N ALA A 100 -4.81 -16.89 1.68
CA ALA A 100 -4.30 -18.16 1.17
C ALA A 100 -2.92 -18.00 0.49
N PHE A 101 -2.76 -16.98 -0.35
CA PHE A 101 -1.50 -16.67 -1.02
C PHE A 101 -0.45 -16.11 -0.06
N GLY A 102 -0.84 -15.32 0.95
CA GLY A 102 0.06 -14.93 2.03
C GLY A 102 0.59 -16.13 2.82
N TRP A 103 -0.25 -17.09 3.16
CA TRP A 103 0.18 -18.34 3.80
C TRP A 103 1.08 -19.18 2.88
N MET A 104 0.78 -19.21 1.58
CA MET A 104 1.53 -19.97 0.59
C MET A 104 2.92 -19.36 0.33
N CYS A 105 3.06 -18.02 0.31
CA CYS A 105 4.38 -17.39 0.13
C CYS A 105 5.29 -17.62 1.33
N ASP A 106 4.72 -17.65 2.54
CA ASP A 106 5.48 -17.90 3.77
C ASP A 106 6.03 -19.35 3.85
N ARG A 107 5.44 -20.30 3.11
CA ARG A 107 5.75 -21.74 3.22
C ARG A 107 6.45 -22.35 2.01
N TYR A 108 6.26 -21.78 0.82
CA TYR A 108 6.81 -22.30 -0.43
C TYR A 108 7.86 -21.36 -1.02
N SER A 109 7.46 -20.48 -1.94
CA SER A 109 8.31 -19.43 -2.51
C SER A 109 7.45 -18.34 -3.13
N PHE A 110 8.00 -17.14 -3.31
CA PHE A 110 7.33 -16.04 -3.99
C PHE A 110 7.01 -16.39 -5.44
N ARG A 111 7.97 -16.96 -6.18
CA ARG A 111 7.78 -17.37 -7.58
C ARG A 111 6.63 -18.34 -7.79
N SER A 112 6.48 -19.35 -6.94
CA SER A 112 5.38 -20.31 -7.06
C SER A 112 4.02 -19.63 -6.92
N VAL A 113 3.91 -18.69 -5.97
CA VAL A 113 2.67 -17.93 -5.76
C VAL A 113 2.37 -16.99 -6.92
N TYR A 114 3.39 -16.33 -7.47
CA TYR A 114 3.25 -15.49 -8.66
C TYR A 114 2.77 -16.29 -9.87
N LEU A 115 3.36 -17.45 -10.16
CA LEU A 115 2.94 -18.27 -11.29
C LEU A 115 1.49 -18.78 -11.14
N ILE A 116 1.11 -19.27 -9.95
CA ILE A 116 -0.25 -19.76 -9.69
C ILE A 116 -1.26 -18.61 -9.81
N SER A 117 -1.00 -17.49 -9.15
CA SER A 117 -1.91 -16.34 -9.14
C SER A 117 -2.10 -15.72 -10.52
N THR A 118 -1.01 -15.50 -11.27
CA THR A 118 -1.07 -14.96 -12.63
C THR A 118 -1.71 -15.95 -13.61
N PHE A 119 -1.50 -17.27 -13.44
CA PHE A 119 -2.21 -18.27 -14.25
C PHE A 119 -3.72 -18.24 -14.00
N ILE A 120 -4.15 -18.10 -12.74
CA ILE A 120 -5.57 -17.93 -12.40
C ILE A 120 -6.12 -16.65 -13.07
N CYS A 121 -5.40 -15.52 -13.00
CA CYS A 121 -5.76 -14.30 -13.71
C CYS A 121 -5.88 -14.50 -15.22
N LEU A 122 -4.94 -15.23 -15.83
CA LEU A 122 -4.95 -15.55 -17.26
C LEU A 122 -6.22 -16.30 -17.64
N VAL A 123 -6.56 -17.37 -16.92
CA VAL A 123 -7.79 -18.14 -17.15
C VAL A 123 -9.03 -17.25 -17.02
N GLY A 124 -9.09 -16.42 -15.98
CA GLY A 124 -10.20 -15.49 -15.78
C GLY A 124 -10.33 -14.46 -16.91
N ASN A 125 -9.21 -13.95 -17.43
CA ASN A 125 -9.20 -12.98 -18.54
C ASN A 125 -9.49 -13.64 -19.90
N VAL A 126 -9.17 -14.92 -20.09
CA VAL A 126 -9.64 -15.69 -21.25
C VAL A 126 -11.16 -15.90 -21.18
N ILE A 127 -11.71 -16.22 -20.01
CA ILE A 127 -13.16 -16.34 -19.83
C ILE A 127 -13.86 -14.98 -20.07
N TYR A 128 -13.24 -13.88 -19.66
CA TYR A 128 -13.74 -12.53 -19.96
C TYR A 128 -13.84 -12.30 -21.47
N LEU A 129 -12.78 -12.65 -22.19
CA LEU A 129 -12.67 -12.42 -23.62
C LEU A 129 -13.75 -13.14 -24.43
N ILE A 130 -14.12 -14.36 -24.01
CA ILE A 130 -15.12 -15.18 -24.69
C ILE A 130 -16.56 -14.90 -24.25
N ALA A 131 -16.78 -14.04 -23.24
CA ALA A 131 -18.10 -13.73 -22.71
C ALA A 131 -18.89 -12.80 -23.65
N ASP A 132 -19.22 -13.28 -24.84
CA ASP A 132 -19.89 -12.50 -25.89
C ASP A 132 -21.42 -12.65 -25.88
N GLU A 133 -22.12 -11.70 -26.50
CA GLU A 133 -23.59 -11.68 -26.61
C GLU A 133 -24.16 -12.95 -27.28
N HIS A 134 -23.41 -13.57 -28.19
CA HIS A 134 -23.82 -14.77 -28.90
C HIS A 134 -23.63 -16.06 -28.09
N MET A 135 -23.02 -15.98 -26.91
CA MET A 135 -22.80 -17.13 -26.03
C MET A 135 -23.95 -17.30 -25.03
N ALA A 136 -24.55 -18.50 -24.99
CA ALA A 136 -25.51 -18.85 -23.94
C ALA A 136 -24.84 -18.77 -22.56
N GLY A 137 -25.39 -17.98 -21.65
CA GLY A 137 -24.83 -17.78 -20.31
C GLY A 137 -23.70 -16.74 -20.23
N SER A 138 -23.60 -15.82 -21.19
CA SER A 138 -22.60 -14.73 -21.22
C SER A 138 -22.46 -13.96 -19.90
N LEU A 139 -23.57 -13.60 -19.25
CA LEU A 139 -23.59 -12.95 -17.92
C LEU A 139 -22.90 -13.83 -16.85
N THR A 140 -23.20 -15.13 -16.82
CA THR A 140 -22.57 -16.05 -15.86
C THR A 140 -21.08 -16.25 -16.14
N ALA A 141 -20.67 -16.26 -17.41
CA ALA A 141 -19.27 -16.31 -17.80
C ALA A 141 -18.52 -15.04 -17.37
N LEU A 142 -19.13 -13.86 -17.56
CA LEU A 142 -18.58 -12.59 -17.10
C LEU A 142 -18.44 -12.56 -15.56
N ALA A 143 -19.45 -13.04 -14.83
CA ALA A 143 -19.40 -13.16 -13.37
C ALA A 143 -18.29 -14.11 -12.90
N ALA A 144 -18.19 -15.30 -13.51
CA ALA A 144 -17.14 -16.27 -13.23
C ALA A 144 -15.75 -15.70 -13.52
N SER A 145 -15.58 -15.03 -14.66
CA SER A 145 -14.35 -14.31 -15.00
C SER A 145 -13.98 -13.32 -13.91
N ARG A 146 -14.91 -12.45 -13.48
CA ARG A 146 -14.63 -11.45 -12.42
C ARG A 146 -14.19 -12.07 -11.11
N PHE A 147 -14.84 -13.15 -10.69
CA PHE A 147 -14.43 -13.89 -9.50
C PHE A 147 -13.02 -14.48 -9.64
N ILE A 148 -12.74 -15.16 -10.76
CA ILE A 148 -11.45 -15.84 -11.02
C ILE A 148 -10.31 -14.83 -11.09
N VAL A 149 -10.47 -13.73 -11.85
CA VAL A 149 -9.46 -12.67 -11.91
C VAL A 149 -9.27 -12.02 -10.54
N GLY A 150 -10.35 -11.78 -9.79
CA GLY A 150 -10.28 -11.32 -8.41
C GLY A 150 -9.47 -12.24 -7.52
N PHE A 151 -9.71 -13.56 -7.62
CA PHE A 151 -8.97 -14.58 -6.90
C PHE A 151 -7.48 -14.56 -7.26
N GLY A 152 -7.11 -14.49 -8.54
CA GLY A 152 -5.71 -14.33 -8.92
C GLY A 152 -5.09 -13.03 -8.36
N GLY A 153 -5.86 -11.95 -8.28
CA GLY A 153 -5.40 -10.65 -7.74
C GLY A 153 -5.17 -10.58 -6.24
N GLY A 154 -5.29 -11.68 -5.48
CA GLY A 154 -4.93 -11.74 -4.06
C GLY A 154 -3.42 -11.62 -3.79
N ASN A 155 -2.59 -11.78 -4.83
CA ASN A 155 -1.13 -11.75 -4.77
C ASN A 155 -0.54 -10.39 -4.38
N ARG A 156 -1.33 -9.32 -4.35
CA ARG A 156 -0.90 -7.98 -3.88
C ARG A 156 -0.31 -7.95 -2.47
N SER A 157 -0.77 -8.85 -1.59
CA SER A 157 -0.14 -9.01 -0.26
C SER A 157 1.25 -9.62 -0.36
N VAL A 158 1.44 -10.53 -1.32
CA VAL A 158 2.68 -11.24 -1.62
C VAL A 158 3.71 -10.30 -2.23
N CYS A 159 3.31 -9.43 -3.18
CA CYS A 159 4.20 -8.39 -3.73
C CYS A 159 4.78 -7.48 -2.63
N ARG A 160 3.94 -7.05 -1.68
CA ARG A 160 4.38 -6.24 -0.54
C ARG A 160 5.33 -7.00 0.38
N ALA A 161 5.07 -8.29 0.61
CA ALA A 161 5.94 -9.14 1.42
C ALA A 161 7.29 -9.39 0.74
N ASP A 162 7.30 -9.59 -0.58
CA ASP A 162 8.51 -9.80 -1.37
C ASP A 162 9.41 -8.56 -1.37
N VAL A 163 8.85 -7.38 -1.68
CA VAL A 163 9.57 -6.09 -1.57
C VAL A 163 10.16 -5.91 -0.16
N ALA A 164 9.38 -6.23 0.88
CA ALA A 164 9.85 -6.12 2.25
C ALA A 164 10.97 -7.12 2.61
N SER A 165 11.03 -8.26 1.91
CA SER A 165 12.04 -9.32 2.11
C SER A 165 13.38 -9.01 1.45
N ILE A 166 13.37 -8.33 0.30
CA ILE A 166 14.58 -7.93 -0.44
C ILE A 166 15.06 -6.51 -0.11
N THR A 167 14.38 -5.78 0.79
CA THR A 167 14.77 -4.43 1.22
C THR A 167 15.10 -4.38 2.71
N THR A 168 16.07 -3.54 3.08
CA THR A 168 16.36 -3.26 4.49
C THR A 168 15.27 -2.39 5.10
N ILE A 169 15.15 -2.39 6.43
CA ILE A 169 14.12 -1.65 7.17
C ILE A 169 14.18 -0.15 6.85
N ASN A 170 15.39 0.40 6.68
CA ASN A 170 15.61 1.83 6.45
C ASN A 170 15.21 2.27 5.04
N GLN A 171 15.40 1.42 4.02
CA GLN A 171 15.09 1.75 2.62
C GLN A 171 13.74 1.20 2.12
N ARG A 172 13.05 0.39 2.93
CA ARG A 172 11.80 -0.30 2.54
C ARG A 172 10.68 0.66 2.15
N LEU A 173 10.53 1.77 2.88
CA LEU A 173 9.43 2.71 2.66
C LEU A 173 9.40 3.26 1.22
N PRO A 174 10.50 3.82 0.67
CA PRO A 174 10.56 4.21 -0.74
C PRO A 174 10.09 3.14 -1.73
N TYR A 175 10.55 1.89 -1.59
CA TYR A 175 10.20 0.82 -2.53
C TYR A 175 8.75 0.36 -2.40
N LEU A 176 8.19 0.33 -1.18
CA LEU A 176 6.76 0.10 -0.99
C LEU A 176 5.92 1.24 -1.57
N THR A 177 6.40 2.49 -1.49
CA THR A 177 5.75 3.64 -2.13
C THR A 177 5.75 3.51 -3.66
N ILE A 178 6.87 3.07 -4.26
CA ILE A 178 6.93 2.78 -5.70
C ILE A 178 5.89 1.72 -6.07
N LEU A 179 5.80 0.63 -5.31
CA LEU A 179 4.81 -0.43 -5.55
C LEU A 179 3.37 0.11 -5.49
N VAL A 180 3.07 0.98 -4.52
CA VAL A 180 1.77 1.65 -4.43
C VAL A 180 1.53 2.55 -5.63
N ALA A 181 2.52 3.33 -6.07
CA ALA A 181 2.41 4.18 -7.25
C ALA A 181 2.13 3.36 -8.52
N VAL A 182 2.73 2.18 -8.65
CA VAL A 182 2.48 1.26 -9.77
C VAL A 182 1.06 0.72 -9.79
N VAL A 183 0.46 0.47 -8.62
CA VAL A 183 -0.97 0.14 -8.54
C VAL A 183 -1.82 1.27 -9.11
N PHE A 184 -1.55 2.52 -8.71
CA PHE A 184 -2.28 3.68 -9.24
C PHE A 184 -2.07 3.83 -10.74
N LEU A 185 -0.85 3.59 -11.23
CA LEU A 185 -0.56 3.57 -12.66
C LEU A 185 -1.41 2.52 -13.39
N GLY A 186 -1.56 1.32 -12.81
CA GLY A 186 -2.46 0.29 -13.31
C GLY A 186 -3.92 0.75 -13.41
N TYR A 187 -4.42 1.53 -12.43
CA TYR A 187 -5.77 2.08 -12.50
C TYR A 187 -5.94 3.21 -13.52
N ALA A 188 -4.95 4.10 -13.60
CA ALA A 188 -5.07 5.33 -14.37
C ALA A 188 -4.73 5.16 -15.84
N LEU A 189 -3.68 4.39 -16.16
CA LEU A 189 -3.16 4.27 -17.52
C LEU A 189 -3.93 3.26 -18.37
N THR A 190 -4.45 2.21 -17.74
CA THR A 190 -4.96 1.05 -18.46
C THR A 190 -6.34 1.24 -19.10
N PRO A 191 -7.26 2.10 -18.60
CA PRO A 191 -8.42 2.54 -19.39
C PRO A 191 -8.03 3.07 -20.78
N GLY A 192 -6.95 3.86 -20.85
CA GLY A 192 -6.41 4.38 -22.11
C GLY A 192 -5.95 3.27 -23.06
N LEU A 193 -5.30 2.22 -22.51
CA LEU A 193 -4.94 1.03 -23.31
C LEU A 193 -6.18 0.32 -23.86
N GLY A 194 -7.24 0.21 -23.06
CA GLY A 194 -8.52 -0.36 -23.51
C GLY A 194 -9.13 0.41 -24.68
N SER A 195 -8.92 1.74 -24.74
CA SER A 195 -9.40 2.56 -25.86
C SER A 195 -8.69 2.28 -27.18
N LEU A 196 -7.45 1.79 -27.17
CA LEU A 196 -6.69 1.48 -28.40
C LEU A 196 -7.35 0.37 -29.22
N VAL A 197 -8.10 -0.51 -28.54
CA VAL A 197 -8.80 -1.65 -29.13
C VAL A 197 -10.32 -1.45 -29.15
N ALA A 198 -10.82 -0.26 -28.80
CA ALA A 198 -12.24 0.02 -28.71
C ALA A 198 -12.98 0.04 -30.06
N ASN A 199 -12.26 0.28 -31.17
CA ASN A 199 -12.83 0.25 -32.53
C ASN A 199 -12.64 -1.10 -33.22
N THR A 200 -12.19 -2.13 -32.50
CA THR A 200 -12.04 -3.48 -33.06
C THR A 200 -13.40 -4.16 -33.14
N ASP A 201 -13.75 -4.60 -34.34
CA ASP A 201 -14.90 -5.46 -34.63
C ASP A 201 -14.44 -6.57 -35.58
N LEU A 202 -13.92 -7.66 -35.01
CA LEU A 202 -13.31 -8.75 -35.76
C LEU A 202 -13.79 -10.10 -35.22
N LEU A 203 -14.18 -11.02 -36.11
CA LEU A 203 -14.43 -12.41 -35.75
C LEU A 203 -13.17 -13.23 -36.07
N PHE A 204 -12.41 -13.64 -35.05
CA PHE A 204 -11.20 -14.43 -35.22
C PHE A 204 -11.28 -15.72 -34.39
N CYS A 205 -11.03 -16.87 -35.04
CA CYS A 205 -11.13 -18.20 -34.41
C CYS A 205 -12.44 -18.49 -33.65
N GLY A 206 -13.58 -17.97 -34.15
CA GLY A 206 -14.89 -18.17 -33.51
C GLY A 206 -15.11 -17.32 -32.25
N VAL A 207 -14.19 -16.42 -31.91
CA VAL A 207 -14.34 -15.40 -30.86
C VAL A 207 -14.62 -14.06 -31.50
N HIS A 208 -15.66 -13.38 -31.01
CA HIS A 208 -16.03 -12.05 -31.48
C HIS A 208 -15.29 -10.99 -30.66
N PHE A 209 -14.34 -10.31 -31.31
CA PHE A 209 -13.59 -9.20 -30.74
C PHE A 209 -14.38 -7.93 -31.02
N ASN A 210 -15.17 -7.50 -30.04
CA ASN A 210 -15.90 -6.26 -30.05
C ASN A 210 -15.24 -5.27 -29.08
N LYS A 211 -15.78 -4.06 -28.99
CA LYS A 211 -15.32 -2.98 -28.09
C LYS A 211 -15.27 -3.35 -26.59
N PHE A 212 -15.95 -4.41 -26.15
CA PHE A 212 -16.03 -4.83 -24.75
C PHE A 212 -15.17 -6.06 -24.43
N THR A 213 -15.01 -6.97 -25.38
CA THR A 213 -14.19 -8.18 -25.26
C THR A 213 -12.72 -7.89 -25.60
N SER A 214 -12.45 -7.01 -26.57
CA SER A 214 -11.09 -6.68 -27.03
C SER A 214 -10.13 -6.20 -25.94
N PRO A 215 -10.55 -5.44 -24.90
CA PRO A 215 -9.63 -5.08 -23.81
C PRO A 215 -9.16 -6.31 -23.01
N GLY A 216 -9.91 -7.42 -23.05
CA GLY A 216 -9.50 -8.71 -22.49
C GLY A 216 -8.23 -9.28 -23.14
N MET A 217 -7.98 -9.00 -24.42
CA MET A 217 -6.75 -9.43 -25.10
C MET A 217 -5.51 -8.77 -24.51
N ILE A 218 -5.60 -7.48 -24.21
CA ILE A 218 -4.51 -6.74 -23.58
C ILE A 218 -4.17 -7.39 -22.24
N LEU A 219 -5.19 -7.75 -21.45
CA LEU A 219 -5.00 -8.44 -20.18
C LEU A 219 -4.41 -9.84 -20.34
N VAL A 220 -4.85 -10.61 -21.34
CA VAL A 220 -4.26 -11.93 -21.66
C VAL A 220 -2.78 -11.79 -22.00
N VAL A 221 -2.42 -10.84 -22.87
CA VAL A 221 -1.03 -10.56 -23.25
C VAL A 221 -0.20 -10.15 -22.03
N LEU A 222 -0.70 -9.23 -21.19
CA LEU A 222 -0.01 -8.81 -19.96
C LEU A 222 0.23 -9.98 -19.01
N ASN A 223 -0.75 -10.88 -18.84
CA ASN A 223 -0.58 -12.07 -18.00
C ASN A 223 0.44 -13.07 -18.58
N VAL A 224 0.42 -13.30 -19.90
CA VAL A 224 1.40 -14.17 -20.57
C VAL A 224 2.81 -13.61 -20.45
N LEU A 225 3.00 -12.30 -20.67
CA LEU A 225 4.28 -11.63 -20.48
C LEU A 225 4.76 -11.72 -19.04
N THR A 226 3.85 -11.57 -18.08
CA THR A 226 4.18 -11.71 -16.65
C THR A 226 4.63 -13.13 -16.33
N ILE A 227 3.91 -14.16 -16.77
CA ILE A 227 4.30 -15.57 -16.58
C ILE A 227 5.67 -15.84 -17.20
N PHE A 228 5.88 -15.39 -18.44
CA PHE A 228 7.15 -15.56 -19.13
C PHE A 228 8.30 -14.87 -18.38
N GLY A 229 8.11 -13.63 -17.91
CA GLY A 229 9.11 -12.90 -17.16
C GLY A 229 9.41 -13.56 -15.80
N ILE A 230 8.40 -14.06 -15.08
CA ILE A 230 8.62 -14.79 -13.83
C ILE A 230 9.35 -16.13 -14.07
N LEU A 231 9.12 -16.79 -15.22
CA LEU A 231 9.80 -18.04 -15.55
C LEU A 231 11.27 -17.83 -15.98
N THR A 232 11.58 -16.74 -16.65
CA THR A 232 12.89 -16.55 -17.31
C THR A 232 13.80 -15.58 -16.58
N VAL A 233 13.24 -14.58 -15.89
CA VAL A 233 13.98 -13.42 -15.38
C VAL A 233 13.97 -13.35 -13.84
N TYR A 234 12.86 -13.71 -13.19
CA TYR A 234 12.73 -13.61 -11.74
C TYR A 234 13.57 -14.68 -11.00
N ASP A 235 14.38 -14.23 -10.03
CA ASP A 235 15.31 -15.07 -9.26
C ASP A 235 14.96 -15.10 -7.77
N ASP A 236 14.45 -16.23 -7.27
CA ASP A 236 14.10 -16.42 -5.84
C ASP A 236 15.32 -16.37 -4.90
N SER A 237 16.56 -16.43 -5.41
CA SER A 237 17.76 -16.42 -4.59
C SER A 237 18.21 -15.01 -4.18
N VAL A 238 17.60 -13.95 -4.73
CA VAL A 238 17.94 -12.57 -4.41
C VAL A 238 17.53 -12.25 -2.99
N THR A 239 18.45 -11.66 -2.23
CA THR A 239 18.23 -11.30 -0.83
C THR A 239 18.46 -9.81 -0.60
N VAL A 240 18.17 -9.34 0.61
CA VAL A 240 18.48 -7.97 1.04
C VAL A 240 19.96 -7.58 0.86
N ASN A 241 20.89 -8.54 0.92
CA ASN A 241 22.32 -8.28 0.77
C ASN A 241 22.73 -7.95 -0.68
N ASP A 242 21.89 -8.29 -1.66
CA ASP A 242 22.13 -8.00 -3.07
C ASP A 242 21.70 -6.57 -3.46
N GLY A 243 20.96 -5.90 -2.58
CA GLY A 243 20.41 -4.56 -2.80
C GLY A 243 21.43 -3.42 -2.69
N PRO A 244 21.00 -2.19 -3.06
CA PRO A 244 21.84 -1.01 -2.97
C PRO A 244 22.30 -0.74 -1.53
N GLU A 245 23.45 -0.07 -1.41
CA GLU A 245 23.97 0.37 -0.12
C GLU A 245 23.03 1.38 0.53
N GLU A 246 22.84 1.25 1.84
CA GLU A 246 22.24 2.33 2.61
C GLU A 246 23.22 3.49 2.57
N GLU A 247 22.88 4.56 1.86
CA GLU A 247 23.57 5.82 2.04
C GLU A 247 23.37 6.24 3.50
N GLU A 248 24.45 6.41 4.27
CA GLU A 248 24.41 7.04 5.59
C GLU A 248 23.96 8.49 5.41
N THR A 249 22.65 8.70 5.28
CA THR A 249 22.10 10.04 5.11
C THR A 249 21.87 10.63 6.50
N GLU A 250 22.77 11.51 6.93
CA GLU A 250 22.38 12.64 7.76
C GLU A 250 21.37 13.49 6.95
N GLY A 251 20.08 13.10 6.98
CA GLY A 251 18.94 13.97 6.65
C GLY A 251 18.54 14.17 5.18
N GLY A 252 17.63 13.32 4.67
CA GLY A 252 16.46 13.71 3.82
C GLY A 252 16.63 14.07 2.32
N PRO A 253 15.58 13.92 1.47
CA PRO A 253 15.72 13.52 0.07
C PRO A 253 15.24 14.51 -1.03
N THR A 254 15.58 14.16 -2.29
CA THR A 254 14.87 14.39 -3.59
C THR A 254 15.58 15.25 -4.66
N VAL A 255 16.14 14.57 -5.68
CA VAL A 255 16.82 15.15 -6.87
C VAL A 255 15.91 15.20 -8.13
N ASN A 256 14.64 14.76 -8.06
CA ASN A 256 13.84 14.49 -9.27
C ASN A 256 13.05 15.67 -9.87
N VAL A 257 13.06 16.86 -9.26
CA VAL A 257 12.26 18.01 -9.73
C VAL A 257 12.87 18.77 -10.93
N PRO A 258 14.20 18.97 -11.03
CA PRO A 258 14.77 19.76 -12.14
C PRO A 258 14.70 19.07 -13.51
N LEU A 259 14.59 17.74 -13.56
CA LEU A 259 14.67 16.97 -14.82
C LEU A 259 13.34 16.94 -15.60
N PHE A 260 12.21 17.15 -14.91
CA PHE A 260 10.87 17.11 -15.51
C PHE A 260 10.52 18.40 -16.26
N ILE A 261 10.99 19.55 -15.79
CA ILE A 261 10.71 20.87 -16.38
C ILE A 261 11.43 21.05 -17.73
N ALA A 262 12.54 20.35 -17.95
CA ALA A 262 13.30 20.43 -19.21
C ALA A 262 12.70 19.62 -20.37
N ALA A 263 11.71 18.76 -20.13
CA ALA A 263 11.31 17.71 -21.08
C ALA A 263 9.96 17.92 -21.80
N THR A 264 9.10 18.84 -21.35
CA THR A 264 7.67 18.83 -21.73
C THR A 264 7.23 20.00 -22.62
N ASP A 265 8.08 20.47 -23.51
CA ASP A 265 7.80 21.59 -24.41
C ASP A 265 6.73 21.22 -25.49
N SER A 266 5.42 21.41 -25.25
CA SER A 266 4.37 21.04 -26.24
C SER A 266 3.02 21.80 -26.16
N ASP A 267 2.44 22.02 -27.35
CA ASP A 267 1.11 22.60 -27.71
C ASP A 267 0.35 21.63 -28.69
N PRO A 268 -0.93 21.82 -29.12
CA PRO A 268 -2.06 20.92 -28.90
C PRO A 268 -2.71 20.45 -30.24
N GLU A 269 -3.89 19.80 -30.17
CA GLU A 269 -4.75 19.29 -31.27
C GLU A 269 -4.42 17.83 -31.71
N SER A 270 -5.32 16.82 -31.68
CA SER A 270 -6.75 16.71 -31.41
C SER A 270 -7.17 15.22 -31.23
N VAL A 271 -7.87 14.84 -30.13
CA VAL A 271 -8.86 13.72 -30.00
C VAL A 271 -9.73 13.99 -28.74
N SER A 272 -10.56 15.02 -28.76
CA SER A 272 -11.13 15.68 -27.56
C SER A 272 -12.39 15.04 -26.94
N ALA A 273 -12.45 13.71 -26.80
CA ALA A 273 -13.54 13.07 -26.02
C ALA A 273 -13.08 11.81 -25.30
N VAL A 274 -12.20 11.03 -25.90
CA VAL A 274 -11.55 9.87 -25.27
C VAL A 274 -10.37 10.32 -24.39
N VAL A 275 -9.72 11.41 -24.77
CA VAL A 275 -8.67 12.08 -24.00
C VAL A 275 -9.26 12.70 -22.73
N ASP A 276 -10.47 13.24 -22.75
CA ASP A 276 -11.05 13.91 -21.56
C ASP A 276 -11.41 12.93 -20.43
N ALA A 277 -11.95 11.76 -20.74
CA ALA A 277 -12.24 10.71 -19.75
C ALA A 277 -10.95 10.05 -19.20
N SER A 278 -9.94 9.88 -20.06
CA SER A 278 -8.64 9.31 -19.68
C SER A 278 -7.78 10.31 -18.89
N ASN A 279 -7.83 11.59 -19.25
CA ASN A 279 -7.18 12.69 -18.55
C ASN A 279 -7.78 12.91 -17.16
N PHE A 280 -9.08 12.76 -17.01
CA PHE A 280 -9.73 12.88 -15.71
C PHE A 280 -9.18 11.85 -14.70
N GLN A 281 -9.10 10.57 -15.08
CA GLN A 281 -8.53 9.52 -14.23
C GLN A 281 -7.01 9.68 -14.02
N PHE A 282 -6.29 10.16 -15.04
CA PHE A 282 -4.86 10.48 -14.96
C PHE A 282 -4.56 11.66 -14.03
N TYR A 283 -5.32 12.76 -14.11
CA TYR A 283 -5.19 13.91 -13.22
C TYR A 283 -5.62 13.56 -11.79
N LEU A 284 -6.67 12.75 -11.59
CA LEU A 284 -7.00 12.22 -10.27
C LEU A 284 -5.86 11.38 -9.68
N GLY A 285 -5.15 10.61 -10.51
CA GLY A 285 -3.96 9.85 -10.12
C GLY A 285 -2.73 10.72 -9.81
N LEU A 286 -2.46 11.72 -10.65
CA LEU A 286 -1.35 12.68 -10.47
C LEU A 286 -1.56 13.58 -9.25
N LEU A 287 -2.80 14.00 -8.98
CA LEU A 287 -3.19 14.73 -7.78
C LEU A 287 -3.08 13.85 -6.53
N GLY A 288 -3.34 12.54 -6.64
CA GLY A 288 -3.03 11.56 -5.60
C GLY A 288 -1.55 11.57 -5.20
N LEU A 289 -0.66 11.66 -6.18
CA LEU A 289 0.79 11.81 -5.99
C LEU A 289 1.17 13.10 -5.25
N LEU A 290 0.44 14.21 -5.45
CA LEU A 290 0.62 15.44 -4.66
C LEU A 290 0.20 15.25 -3.20
N SER A 291 -0.85 14.46 -2.94
CA SER A 291 -1.23 14.09 -1.57
C SER A 291 -0.12 13.29 -0.89
N TYR A 292 0.54 12.37 -1.59
CA TYR A 292 1.74 11.67 -1.07
C TYR A 292 2.90 12.61 -0.79
N LEU A 293 3.18 13.54 -1.71
CA LEU A 293 4.21 14.56 -1.52
C LEU A 293 3.92 15.42 -0.28
N SER A 294 2.65 15.80 -0.07
CA SER A 294 2.25 16.57 1.11
C SER A 294 2.49 15.80 2.42
N ILE A 295 2.23 14.49 2.44
CA ILE A 295 2.53 13.65 3.60
C ILE A 295 4.02 13.66 3.89
N GLU A 296 4.87 13.47 2.87
CA GLU A 296 6.32 13.43 3.04
C GLU A 296 6.88 14.79 3.51
N LEU A 297 6.41 15.90 2.92
CA LEU A 297 6.84 17.26 3.28
C LEU A 297 6.48 17.63 4.73
N PHE A 298 5.34 17.18 5.23
CA PHE A 298 4.85 17.53 6.56
C PHE A 298 4.89 16.38 7.58
N ARG A 299 5.56 15.26 7.25
CA ARG A 299 5.63 14.05 8.11
C ARG A 299 6.19 14.31 9.50
N HIS A 300 7.06 15.30 9.62
CA HIS A 300 7.70 15.67 10.90
C HIS A 300 6.89 16.68 11.72
N LYS A 301 5.92 17.37 11.10
CA LYS A 301 5.10 18.40 11.75
C LYS A 301 3.74 17.89 12.21
N ILE A 302 3.22 16.84 11.58
CA ILE A 302 1.87 16.33 11.81
C ILE A 302 1.95 14.88 12.25
N ARG A 303 1.29 14.56 13.35
CA ARG A 303 1.19 13.18 13.87
C ARG A 303 0.36 12.31 12.91
N ASP A 304 0.75 11.04 12.77
CA ASP A 304 0.07 10.06 11.90
C ASP A 304 -1.47 10.06 12.10
N GLU A 305 -1.95 10.13 13.33
CA GLU A 305 -3.40 10.19 13.65
C GLU A 305 -4.13 11.41 13.06
N ASN A 306 -3.49 12.58 13.04
CA ASN A 306 -4.07 13.81 12.49
C ASN A 306 -4.18 13.75 10.97
N TRP A 307 -3.22 13.09 10.31
CA TRP A 307 -3.32 12.82 8.88
C TRP A 307 -4.50 11.91 8.54
N VAL A 308 -4.72 10.87 9.34
CA VAL A 308 -5.88 9.98 9.14
C VAL A 308 -7.19 10.74 9.34
N HIS A 309 -7.28 11.63 10.33
CA HIS A 309 -8.44 12.52 10.50
C HIS A 309 -8.66 13.42 9.29
N LEU A 310 -7.61 14.04 8.77
CA LEU A 310 -7.68 14.87 7.57
C LEU A 310 -8.17 14.05 6.36
N GLY A 311 -7.65 12.85 6.18
CA GLY A 311 -8.07 11.92 5.13
C GLY A 311 -9.57 11.64 5.19
N PHE A 312 -10.09 11.21 6.35
CA PHE A 312 -11.52 10.95 6.52
C PHE A 312 -12.39 12.21 6.38
N ALA A 313 -11.93 13.37 6.83
CA ALA A 313 -12.65 14.63 6.67
C ALA A 313 -12.80 15.01 5.19
N MET A 314 -11.78 14.80 4.37
CA MET A 314 -11.85 15.05 2.92
C MET A 314 -12.79 14.07 2.22
N VAL A 315 -12.75 12.77 2.59
CA VAL A 315 -13.72 11.79 2.07
C VAL A 315 -15.16 12.17 2.48
N LEU A 316 -15.36 12.61 3.72
CA LEU A 316 -16.67 13.06 4.22
C LEU A 316 -17.17 14.26 3.41
N ALA A 317 -16.34 15.30 3.23
CA ALA A 317 -16.70 16.49 2.48
C ALA A 317 -17.11 16.17 1.04
N GLY A 318 -16.35 15.31 0.34
CA GLY A 318 -16.69 14.89 -1.02
C GLY A 318 -17.99 14.09 -1.11
N ASN A 319 -18.25 13.18 -0.15
CA ASN A 319 -19.52 12.43 -0.15
C ASN A 319 -20.73 13.30 0.21
N VAL A 320 -20.56 14.32 1.07
CA VAL A 320 -21.61 15.30 1.37
C VAL A 320 -21.98 16.11 0.13
N LEU A 321 -20.98 16.51 -0.68
CA LEU A 321 -21.23 17.19 -1.96
C LEU A 321 -22.00 16.30 -2.94
N LEU A 322 -21.72 15.00 -2.97
CA LEU A 322 -22.43 14.03 -3.84
C LEU A 322 -23.85 13.74 -3.35
N ALA A 323 -24.07 13.66 -2.03
CA ALA A 323 -25.38 13.40 -1.45
C ALA A 323 -26.38 14.56 -1.63
N GLN A 324 -25.88 15.81 -1.73
CA GLN A 324 -26.71 17.00 -1.83
C GLN A 324 -27.17 17.33 -3.26
N ALA A 325 -26.81 16.55 -4.28
CA ALA A 325 -27.11 16.85 -5.68
C ALA A 325 -28.25 15.96 -6.22
N PRO A 326 -29.52 16.37 -6.13
CA PRO A 326 -30.64 15.46 -6.34
C PRO A 326 -31.02 15.35 -7.83
N GLU A 327 -30.81 16.39 -8.66
CA GLU A 327 -31.26 16.37 -10.07
C GLU A 327 -30.37 17.11 -11.10
N SER A 328 -29.30 17.82 -10.69
CA SER A 328 -28.40 18.54 -11.63
C SER A 328 -26.94 18.58 -11.15
N LEU A 329 -26.29 17.42 -11.09
CA LEU A 329 -24.87 17.32 -10.77
C LEU A 329 -24.04 17.94 -11.91
N THR A 330 -23.42 19.10 -11.69
CA THR A 330 -22.54 19.70 -12.71
C THR A 330 -21.23 18.92 -12.79
N LEU A 331 -20.60 18.90 -13.97
CA LEU A 331 -19.27 18.29 -14.15
C LEU A 331 -18.26 18.86 -13.15
N THR A 332 -18.36 20.15 -12.82
CA THR A 332 -17.51 20.81 -11.81
C THR A 332 -17.73 20.28 -10.39
N GLN A 333 -18.98 20.07 -9.97
CA GLN A 333 -19.30 19.51 -8.66
C GLN A 333 -18.86 18.04 -8.55
N LEU A 334 -19.11 17.25 -9.60
CA LEU A 334 -18.65 15.86 -9.68
C LEU A 334 -17.12 15.79 -9.58
N SER A 335 -16.42 16.60 -10.38
CA SER A 335 -14.95 16.64 -10.39
C SER A 335 -14.36 17.03 -9.04
N LEU A 336 -14.94 18.06 -8.38
CA LEU A 336 -14.50 18.49 -7.06
C LEU A 336 -14.72 17.43 -5.99
N ALA A 337 -15.90 16.80 -6.00
CA ALA A 337 -16.22 15.76 -5.04
C ALA A 337 -15.33 14.51 -5.22
N GLU A 338 -15.12 14.09 -6.46
CA GLU A 338 -14.23 12.96 -6.77
C GLU A 338 -12.77 13.27 -6.45
N PHE A 339 -12.30 14.49 -6.68
CA PHE A 339 -10.97 14.93 -6.26
C PHE A 339 -10.78 14.81 -4.74
N LEU A 340 -11.74 15.31 -3.95
CA LEU A 340 -11.68 15.24 -2.49
C LEU A 340 -11.66 13.79 -1.99
N VAL A 341 -12.46 12.90 -2.58
CA VAL A 341 -12.55 11.49 -2.17
C VAL A 341 -11.35 10.68 -2.66
N TRP A 342 -11.08 10.69 -3.96
CA TRP A 342 -10.16 9.74 -4.61
C TRP A 342 -8.72 10.23 -4.70
N SER A 343 -8.49 11.54 -4.81
CA SER A 343 -7.13 12.10 -4.91
C SER A 343 -6.57 12.53 -3.56
N VAL A 344 -7.40 13.00 -2.63
CA VAL A 344 -6.94 13.50 -1.34
C VAL A 344 -7.25 12.52 -0.22
N GLY A 345 -8.55 12.29 0.05
CA GLY A 345 -9.00 11.56 1.23
C GLY A 345 -8.55 10.11 1.28
N CYS A 346 -8.80 9.35 0.19
CA CYS A 346 -8.44 7.93 0.11
C CYS A 346 -6.92 7.70 0.19
N PRO A 347 -6.06 8.35 -0.63
CA PRO A 347 -4.61 8.13 -0.58
C PRO A 347 -4.00 8.45 0.79
N ILE A 348 -4.40 9.56 1.43
CA ILE A 348 -3.92 9.90 2.78
C ILE A 348 -4.32 8.81 3.77
N SER A 349 -5.62 8.46 3.80
CA SER A 349 -6.15 7.49 4.74
C SER A 349 -5.50 6.12 4.58
N THR A 350 -5.40 5.61 3.35
CA THR A 350 -4.82 4.28 3.10
C THR A 350 -3.34 4.24 3.46
N THR A 351 -2.58 5.27 3.10
CA THR A 351 -1.12 5.29 3.24
C THR A 351 -0.71 5.38 4.69
N VAL A 352 -1.32 6.31 5.42
CA VAL A 352 -0.97 6.53 6.82
C VAL A 352 -1.42 5.36 7.69
N VAL A 353 -2.57 4.75 7.40
CA VAL A 353 -2.99 3.50 8.06
C VAL A 353 -2.03 2.35 7.77
N LEU A 354 -1.58 2.17 6.52
CA LEU A 354 -0.59 1.16 6.16
C LEU A 354 0.75 1.38 6.85
N ALA A 355 1.23 2.62 6.89
CA ALA A 355 2.47 2.99 7.56
C ALA A 355 2.38 2.75 9.07
N ALA A 356 1.31 3.20 9.72
CA ALA A 356 1.08 3.00 11.15
C ALA A 356 0.96 1.51 11.51
N PHE A 357 0.25 0.73 10.70
CA PHE A 357 0.11 -0.71 10.89
C PHE A 357 1.44 -1.45 10.73
N SER A 358 2.25 -1.09 9.73
CA SER A 358 3.59 -1.66 9.54
C SER A 358 4.53 -1.32 10.70
N LYS A 359 4.50 -0.07 11.19
CA LYS A 359 5.25 0.36 12.39
C LYS A 359 4.86 -0.44 13.63
N LEU A 360 3.56 -0.71 13.82
CA LEU A 360 3.05 -1.53 14.93
C LEU A 360 3.54 -2.99 14.87
N LEU A 361 3.67 -3.56 13.67
CA LEU A 361 4.12 -4.95 13.50
C LEU A 361 5.62 -5.15 13.73
N GLY A 362 6.44 -4.11 13.53
CA GLY A 362 7.89 -4.17 13.70
C GLY A 362 8.55 -5.20 12.78
N GLY A 363 9.47 -6.00 13.31
CA GLY A 363 10.26 -7.00 12.56
C GLY A 363 9.62 -8.39 12.39
N ARG A 364 8.35 -8.59 12.75
CA ARG A 364 7.67 -9.91 12.67
C ARG A 364 7.24 -10.25 11.23
N PRO A 365 6.98 -11.52 10.88
CA PRO A 365 6.42 -11.90 9.58
C PRO A 365 5.11 -11.15 9.29
N GLN A 366 5.09 -10.31 8.24
CA GLN A 366 4.02 -9.35 8.00
C GLN A 366 3.00 -9.81 6.95
N GLY A 367 3.28 -10.86 6.17
CA GLY A 367 2.47 -11.29 5.02
C GLY A 367 1.01 -11.55 5.39
N THR A 368 0.78 -12.44 6.35
CA THR A 368 -0.59 -12.79 6.82
C THR A 368 -1.35 -11.58 7.38
N LEU A 369 -0.67 -10.71 8.15
CA LEU A 369 -1.31 -9.54 8.79
C LEU A 369 -1.57 -8.41 7.78
N MET A 370 -0.69 -8.21 6.80
CA MET A 370 -0.95 -7.32 5.66
C MET A 370 -2.04 -7.87 4.73
N GLY A 371 -2.15 -9.19 4.61
CA GLY A 371 -3.28 -9.87 3.96
C GLY A 371 -4.60 -9.61 4.68
N LEU A 372 -4.61 -9.72 6.02
CA LEU A 372 -5.78 -9.40 6.85
C LEU A 372 -6.17 -7.91 6.76
N LEU A 373 -5.20 -7.00 6.77
CA LEU A 373 -5.45 -5.57 6.54
C LEU A 373 -5.99 -5.31 5.12
N GLY A 374 -5.50 -6.03 4.10
CA GLY A 374 -6.03 -5.95 2.74
C GLY A 374 -7.44 -6.52 2.62
N SER A 375 -7.78 -7.50 3.46
CA SER A 375 -9.07 -8.17 3.50
C SER A 375 -10.19 -7.23 3.94
N THR A 376 -9.97 -6.34 4.90
CA THR A 376 -10.99 -5.37 5.34
C THR A 376 -11.43 -4.42 4.20
N ALA A 377 -10.49 -4.00 3.36
CA ALA A 377 -10.81 -3.21 2.16
C ALA A 377 -11.63 -4.01 1.13
N CYS A 378 -11.43 -5.34 1.05
CA CYS A 378 -12.21 -6.20 0.16
C CYS A 378 -13.64 -6.44 0.68
N ILE A 379 -13.85 -6.48 2.00
CA ILE A 379 -15.20 -6.58 2.60
C ILE A 379 -16.06 -5.37 2.18
N SER A 380 -15.54 -4.15 2.38
CA SER A 380 -16.24 -2.93 1.94
C SER A 380 -16.55 -2.96 0.43
N ARG A 381 -15.57 -3.34 -0.40
CA ARG A 381 -15.73 -3.45 -1.86
C ARG A 381 -16.59 -4.63 -2.33
N SER A 382 -16.98 -5.53 -1.44
CA SER A 382 -17.92 -6.63 -1.74
C SER A 382 -19.35 -6.24 -1.38
N VAL A 383 -19.54 -5.49 -0.30
CA VAL A 383 -20.87 -5.12 0.21
C VAL A 383 -21.45 -3.91 -0.52
N LEU A 384 -20.68 -2.81 -0.65
CA LEU A 384 -21.21 -1.55 -1.17
C LEU A 384 -21.70 -1.65 -2.64
N PRO A 385 -21.01 -2.36 -3.56
CA PRO A 385 -21.51 -2.50 -4.92
C PRO A 385 -22.82 -3.27 -5.05
N LEU A 386 -23.25 -4.03 -4.04
CA LEU A 386 -24.54 -4.73 -4.04
C LEU A 386 -25.71 -3.83 -3.64
N LEU A 387 -25.45 -2.64 -3.10
CA LEU A 387 -26.48 -1.75 -2.58
C LEU A 387 -27.49 -1.28 -3.64
N PRO A 388 -27.08 -0.95 -4.89
CA PRO A 388 -28.02 -0.63 -5.97
C PRO A 388 -28.96 -1.78 -6.35
N ALA A 389 -28.67 -3.03 -5.94
CA ALA A 389 -29.59 -4.16 -6.16
C ALA A 389 -30.79 -4.15 -5.20
N VAL A 390 -30.66 -3.50 -4.04
CA VAL A 390 -31.70 -3.40 -3.01
C VAL A 390 -32.34 -2.01 -2.94
N VAL A 391 -31.72 -1.01 -3.58
CA VAL A 391 -32.17 0.38 -3.54
C VAL A 391 -32.23 0.95 -4.96
N SER A 392 -33.35 1.56 -5.33
CA SER A 392 -33.60 2.12 -6.66
C SER A 392 -32.90 3.45 -6.97
N THR A 393 -32.18 4.04 -6.01
CA THR A 393 -31.46 5.32 -6.17
C THR A 393 -30.04 5.22 -5.63
N LEU A 394 -29.12 6.04 -6.15
CA LEU A 394 -27.72 6.10 -5.68
C LEU A 394 -27.56 6.89 -4.37
N GLU A 395 -28.57 7.66 -3.97
CA GLU A 395 -28.53 8.54 -2.79
C GLU A 395 -28.13 7.80 -1.49
N PRO A 396 -28.66 6.60 -1.18
CA PRO A 396 -28.30 5.91 0.07
C PRO A 396 -26.84 5.45 0.11
N VAL A 397 -26.18 5.26 -1.04
CA VAL A 397 -24.75 4.93 -1.10
C VAL A 397 -23.91 6.08 -0.50
N PHE A 398 -24.24 7.33 -0.87
CA PHE A 398 -23.54 8.50 -0.34
C PHE A 398 -23.81 8.72 1.14
N TRP A 399 -25.05 8.53 1.60
CA TRP A 399 -25.39 8.61 3.02
C TRP A 399 -24.67 7.56 3.87
N ILE A 400 -24.56 6.32 3.38
CA ILE A 400 -23.80 5.27 4.07
C ILE A 400 -22.33 5.66 4.18
N ASN A 401 -21.72 6.19 3.12
CA ASN A 401 -20.34 6.67 3.16
C ASN A 401 -20.16 7.82 4.16
N ILE A 402 -21.09 8.78 4.21
CA ILE A 402 -21.09 9.89 5.17
C ILE A 402 -21.09 9.36 6.60
N VAL A 403 -21.99 8.41 6.92
CA VAL A 403 -22.09 7.82 8.26
C VAL A 403 -20.83 7.03 8.61
N LEU A 404 -20.29 6.23 7.68
CA LEU A 404 -19.05 5.48 7.90
C LEU A 404 -17.84 6.40 8.13
N CYS A 405 -17.69 7.48 7.36
CA CYS A 405 -16.62 8.45 7.55
C CYS A 405 -16.77 9.20 8.87
N ALA A 406 -17.97 9.68 9.20
CA ALA A 406 -18.24 10.35 10.47
C ALA A 406 -17.95 9.43 11.67
N SER A 407 -18.40 8.17 11.61
CA SER A 407 -18.12 7.19 12.65
C SER A 407 -16.62 6.89 12.79
N SER A 408 -15.88 6.82 11.68
CA SER A 408 -14.43 6.59 11.68
C SER A 408 -13.67 7.75 12.33
N ILE A 409 -14.09 8.99 12.08
CA ILE A 409 -13.55 10.19 12.73
C ILE A 409 -13.81 10.14 14.24
N VAL A 410 -15.03 9.84 14.66
CA VAL A 410 -15.40 9.77 16.08
C VAL A 410 -14.65 8.64 16.80
N LEU A 411 -14.55 7.46 16.18
CA LEU A 411 -13.84 6.32 16.74
C LEU A 411 -12.34 6.59 16.88
N LEU A 412 -11.72 7.21 15.87
CA LEU A 412 -10.30 7.56 15.94
C LEU A 412 -10.04 8.64 17.00
N TRP A 413 -10.94 9.62 17.12
CA TRP A 413 -10.86 10.65 18.14
C TRP A 413 -10.97 10.04 19.56
N TRP A 414 -11.94 9.16 19.77
CA TRP A 414 -12.09 8.42 21.02
C TRP A 414 -10.82 7.59 21.30
N TYR A 415 -10.37 6.76 20.37
CA TYR A 415 -9.19 5.93 20.55
C TYR A 415 -7.96 6.76 20.94
N THR A 416 -7.74 7.89 20.27
CA THR A 416 -6.62 8.79 20.56
C THR A 416 -6.75 9.41 21.96
N GLY A 417 -7.96 9.82 22.34
CA GLY A 417 -8.26 10.31 23.69
C GLY A 417 -8.00 9.25 24.77
N LEU A 418 -8.41 8.00 24.53
CA LEU A 418 -8.17 6.87 25.43
C LEU A 418 -6.67 6.59 25.60
N VAL A 419 -5.90 6.60 24.51
CA VAL A 419 -4.44 6.41 24.53
C VAL A 419 -3.75 7.56 25.26
N HIS A 420 -4.18 8.80 25.06
CA HIS A 420 -3.62 9.94 25.78
C HIS A 420 -3.90 9.85 27.27
N TRP A 421 -5.15 9.55 27.65
CA TRP A 421 -5.56 9.40 29.03
C TRP A 421 -4.80 8.28 29.75
N THR A 422 -4.68 7.11 29.13
CA THR A 422 -3.91 5.98 29.70
C THR A 422 -2.42 6.28 29.84
N LYS A 423 -1.81 6.98 28.88
CA LYS A 423 -0.41 7.43 28.99
C LYS A 423 -0.22 8.41 30.16
N MET A 424 -1.12 9.38 30.33
CA MET A 424 -1.06 10.32 31.43
C MET A 424 -1.26 9.64 32.78
N ALA A 425 -2.17 8.66 32.87
CA ALA A 425 -2.36 7.86 34.08
C ALA A 425 -1.09 7.07 34.45
N MET A 426 -0.45 6.41 33.47
CA MET A 426 0.81 5.71 33.70
C MET A 426 1.95 6.64 34.13
N LEU A 427 2.06 7.84 33.54
CA LEU A 427 3.05 8.84 33.95
C LEU A 427 2.80 9.32 35.38
N ALA A 428 1.54 9.55 35.75
CA ALA A 428 1.17 9.91 37.12
C ALA A 428 1.50 8.80 38.12
N ASP A 429 1.27 7.52 37.77
CA ASP A 429 1.65 6.39 38.60
C ASP A 429 3.16 6.27 38.78
N VAL A 430 3.93 6.49 37.70
CA VAL A 430 5.41 6.51 37.76
C VAL A 430 5.91 7.68 38.60
N GLU A 431 5.33 8.87 38.46
CA GLU A 431 5.71 10.04 39.26
C GLU A 431 5.35 9.85 40.74
N ASN A 432 4.20 9.27 41.05
CA ASN A 432 3.80 8.92 42.41
C ASN A 432 4.73 7.86 43.01
N ALA A 433 5.10 6.83 42.26
CA ALA A 433 6.07 5.82 42.68
C ALA A 433 7.46 6.44 42.92
N TYR A 434 7.90 7.35 42.05
CA TYR A 434 9.15 8.07 42.22
C TYR A 434 9.13 8.95 43.47
N ARG A 435 8.05 9.70 43.72
CA ARG A 435 7.87 10.51 44.95
C ARG A 435 7.86 9.66 46.22
N ALA A 436 7.27 8.46 46.18
CA ALA A 436 7.24 7.56 47.34
C ALA A 436 8.63 6.97 47.70
N VAL A 437 9.51 6.81 46.71
CA VAL A 437 10.86 6.25 46.89
C VAL A 437 11.92 7.36 47.05
N SER A 438 11.61 8.59 46.66
CA SER A 438 12.51 9.74 46.81
C SER A 438 12.68 10.10 48.29
N PRO A 439 13.91 10.32 48.77
CA PRO A 439 14.15 10.78 50.14
C PRO A 439 13.50 12.16 50.36
N PRO A 440 13.05 12.48 51.59
CA PRO A 440 12.50 13.79 51.90
C PRO A 440 13.50 14.88 51.49
N ASN A 441 13.01 15.91 50.80
CA ASN A 441 13.80 17.02 50.26
C ASN A 441 14.84 17.49 51.29
N ASP A 442 16.12 17.25 51.00
CA ASP A 442 17.20 17.85 51.78
C ASP A 442 17.14 19.36 51.53
N LEU A 443 16.97 20.14 52.59
CA LEU A 443 16.95 21.61 52.55
C LEU A 443 18.24 22.22 51.95
N ARG A 444 19.27 21.40 51.72
CA ARG A 444 20.54 21.78 51.07
C ARG A 444 20.65 21.34 49.60
N SER A 445 19.63 20.71 49.03
CA SER A 445 19.62 20.32 47.62
C SER A 445 19.41 21.54 46.72
N PRO A 446 20.35 21.89 45.82
CA PRO A 446 20.22 23.05 44.94
C PRO A 446 19.14 22.89 43.85
N LEU A 447 18.46 21.73 43.79
CA LEU A 447 17.41 21.43 42.81
C LEU A 447 15.98 21.61 43.36
N GLY A 448 15.83 21.99 44.63
CA GLY A 448 14.54 22.14 45.31
C GLY A 448 14.20 23.56 45.78
N SER A 449 14.94 24.59 45.35
CA SER A 449 14.62 25.98 45.66
C SER A 449 13.53 26.48 44.72
N ASP A 450 12.34 26.76 45.25
CA ASP A 450 11.33 27.54 44.54
C ASP A 450 11.92 28.89 44.09
N LYS A 451 11.39 29.43 42.99
CA LYS A 451 11.67 30.79 42.50
C LYS A 451 11.08 31.84 43.46
N ALA A 452 11.67 31.97 44.64
CA ALA A 452 11.44 33.08 45.54
C ALA A 452 12.80 33.35 46.18
N ASP A 453 13.56 34.28 45.59
CA ASP A 453 14.69 35.02 46.20
C ASP A 453 15.65 35.56 45.12
N PHE A 454 15.12 36.21 44.08
CA PHE A 454 15.90 37.19 43.33
C PHE A 454 15.25 38.55 43.55
N PRO A 455 15.89 39.49 44.26
CA PRO A 455 15.39 40.85 44.30
C PRO A 455 15.43 41.41 42.88
N GLU A 456 14.30 41.93 42.42
CA GLU A 456 14.25 42.76 41.23
C GLU A 456 15.13 43.98 41.50
N ASN A 457 16.24 44.09 40.76
CA ASN A 457 17.05 45.31 40.76
C ASN A 457 16.33 46.33 39.87
N ASP A 458 15.91 47.42 40.49
CA ASP A 458 15.49 48.68 39.88
C ASP A 458 16.53 49.26 38.90
#